data_AF-A0A1V4U2J6-F1
#
_entry.id   AF-A0A1V4U2J6-F1
#
_cell.length_a   1.000
_cell.length_b   1.000
_cell.length_c   1.000
_cell.angle_alpha   90.00
_cell.angle_beta   90.00
_cell.angle_gamma   90.00
#
_symmetry.space_group_name_H-M   'P 1'
#
loop_
_entity.id
_entity.type
_entity.pdbx_description
1 polymer ?
#
loop_
_entity_poly.entity_id
_entity_poly.type
_entity_poly.pdbx_seq_one_letter_code
_entity_poly.pdbx_strand_id
1 'polypeptide(L)'
;MAGLEDAADNVLDFLEREGMVRSESDRLQATFFGRRVSDLYIDPLTAVKLRDALKAFKPGSSYFGLLHAVCSTPDMMTMYLKRSDYQWVEEVLLQREEDLLIEPPEDLTELDFYLAELKTACSLDDWVQEMEEDELLKKYGMGPGDLRNKVDVGEWLIYSMRELSNIFNKDAYPMLTEMMTRIRYGVKPELLDLVRLRGIGRARARSLFNHGVRDVEQMRNVDIIRLARIPRIGDAIAKNLKDQVTTGRLSREVKDTHDEPVQEVRVDTSKEEAKSSKQRSLLDF
;
A
#
# COMPACT_ATOMS: atom_id res chain seq x y z
N MET A 1 -5.43 -13.45 -39.73
CA MET A 1 -5.80 -12.21 -39.02
C MET A 1 -6.45 -12.60 -37.69
N ALA A 2 -5.78 -13.45 -36.90
CA ALA A 2 -6.38 -14.20 -35.77
C ALA A 2 -5.85 -13.78 -34.38
N GLY A 3 -4.79 -12.96 -34.31
CA GLY A 3 -4.10 -12.74 -33.04
C GLY A 3 -4.86 -11.91 -31.99
N LEU A 4 -5.76 -10.99 -32.40
CA LEU A 4 -6.43 -10.09 -31.46
C LEU A 4 -7.66 -10.74 -30.80
N GLU A 5 -8.45 -11.49 -31.58
CA GLU A 5 -9.61 -12.23 -31.08
C GLU A 5 -9.15 -13.33 -30.11
N ASP A 6 -8.18 -14.15 -30.52
CA ASP A 6 -7.59 -15.18 -29.65
C ASP A 6 -7.01 -14.57 -28.36
N ALA A 7 -6.35 -13.41 -28.45
CA ALA A 7 -5.82 -12.73 -27.26
C ALA A 7 -6.93 -12.21 -26.33
N ALA A 8 -8.01 -11.66 -26.89
CA ALA A 8 -9.15 -11.19 -26.11
C ALA A 8 -9.85 -12.35 -25.40
N ASP A 9 -10.03 -13.48 -26.07
CA ASP A 9 -10.64 -14.68 -25.47
C ASP A 9 -9.78 -15.22 -24.33
N ASN A 10 -8.46 -15.28 -24.50
CA ASN A 10 -7.54 -15.67 -23.41
C ASN A 10 -7.60 -14.73 -22.20
N VAL A 11 -7.77 -13.42 -22.43
CA VAL A 11 -7.95 -12.43 -21.35
C VAL A 11 -9.29 -12.63 -20.64
N LEU A 12 -10.37 -12.86 -21.39
CA LEU A 12 -11.69 -13.11 -20.81
C LEU A 12 -11.70 -14.40 -19.98
N ASP A 13 -11.10 -15.48 -20.50
CA ASP A 13 -10.94 -16.75 -19.79
C ASP A 13 -10.17 -16.56 -18.48
N PHE A 14 -9.10 -15.77 -18.51
CA PHE A 14 -8.35 -15.41 -17.30
C PHE A 14 -9.24 -14.64 -16.30
N LEU A 15 -9.92 -13.58 -16.75
CA LEU A 15 -10.75 -12.75 -15.87
C LEU A 15 -11.94 -13.52 -15.28
N GLU A 16 -12.53 -14.45 -16.03
CA GLU A 16 -13.60 -15.31 -15.56
C GLU A 16 -13.08 -16.35 -14.55
N ARG A 17 -11.97 -17.01 -14.87
CA ARG A 17 -11.32 -17.98 -13.97
C ARG A 17 -10.93 -17.36 -12.64
N GLU A 18 -10.40 -16.14 -12.67
CA GLU A 18 -9.97 -15.42 -11.46
C GLU A 18 -11.12 -14.70 -10.73
N GLY A 19 -12.36 -14.80 -11.24
CA GLY A 19 -13.57 -14.30 -10.60
C GLY A 19 -13.75 -12.79 -10.70
N MET A 20 -13.16 -12.14 -11.69
CA MET A 20 -13.33 -10.70 -11.96
C MET A 20 -14.51 -10.41 -12.89
N VAL A 21 -14.82 -11.35 -13.79
CA VAL A 21 -15.95 -11.29 -14.71
C VAL A 21 -16.79 -12.56 -14.57
N ARG A 22 -18.08 -12.47 -14.88
CA ARG A 22 -18.99 -13.61 -15.01
C ARG A 22 -19.80 -13.50 -16.29
N SER A 23 -20.07 -14.63 -16.92
CA SER A 23 -20.96 -14.73 -18.07
C SER A 23 -22.38 -15.08 -17.63
N GLU A 24 -23.34 -14.17 -17.79
CA GLU A 24 -24.77 -14.40 -17.52
C GLU A 24 -25.60 -14.10 -18.79
N SER A 25 -26.30 -15.12 -19.33
CA SER A 25 -27.20 -14.97 -20.49
C SER A 25 -26.53 -14.28 -21.70
N ASP A 26 -25.36 -14.77 -22.11
CA ASP A 26 -24.52 -14.20 -23.18
C ASP A 26 -24.08 -12.74 -22.94
N ARG A 27 -24.04 -12.30 -21.67
CA ARG A 27 -23.52 -10.98 -21.28
C ARG A 27 -22.40 -11.11 -20.26
N LEU A 28 -21.30 -10.44 -20.54
CA LEU A 28 -20.21 -10.26 -19.58
C LEU A 28 -20.60 -9.21 -18.54
N GLN A 29 -20.46 -9.56 -17.27
CA GLN A 29 -20.64 -8.64 -16.16
C GLN A 29 -19.44 -8.69 -15.22
N ALA A 30 -18.94 -7.52 -14.83
CA ALA A 30 -17.92 -7.44 -13.79
C ALA A 30 -18.49 -7.89 -12.44
N THR A 31 -17.71 -8.67 -11.68
CA THR A 31 -18.02 -9.02 -10.30
C THR A 31 -17.72 -7.84 -9.37
N PHE A 32 -18.03 -7.97 -8.08
CA PHE A 32 -17.60 -6.97 -7.10
C PHE A 32 -16.07 -6.84 -7.06
N PHE A 33 -15.36 -7.98 -7.09
CA PHE A 33 -13.90 -8.00 -7.15
C PHE A 33 -13.38 -7.31 -8.41
N GLY A 34 -13.89 -7.69 -9.60
CA GLY A 34 -13.45 -7.09 -10.87
C GLY A 34 -13.70 -5.58 -10.95
N ARG A 35 -14.83 -5.10 -10.43
CA ARG A 35 -15.08 -3.65 -10.30
C ARG A 35 -14.05 -2.96 -9.40
N ARG A 36 -13.74 -3.55 -8.24
CA ARG A 36 -12.74 -2.99 -7.32
C ARG A 36 -11.33 -2.98 -7.93
N VAL A 37 -10.94 -4.01 -8.67
CA VAL A 37 -9.68 -4.03 -9.43
C VAL A 37 -9.63 -2.87 -10.43
N SER A 38 -10.70 -2.66 -11.20
CA SER A 38 -10.81 -1.55 -12.14
C SER A 38 -10.76 -0.18 -11.44
N ASP A 39 -11.46 0.00 -10.31
CA ASP A 39 -11.48 1.25 -9.54
C ASP A 39 -10.09 1.59 -8.96
N LEU A 40 -9.34 0.56 -8.56
CA LEU A 40 -7.99 0.68 -8.01
C LEU A 40 -6.92 0.94 -9.08
N TYR A 41 -7.27 0.74 -10.34
CA TYR A 41 -6.39 0.92 -11.50
C TYR A 41 -5.15 0.00 -11.49
N ILE A 42 -5.27 -1.19 -10.90
CA ILE A 42 -4.19 -2.19 -10.84
C ILE A 42 -4.35 -3.24 -11.93
N ASP A 43 -3.25 -3.86 -12.34
CA ASP A 43 -3.27 -4.99 -13.26
C ASP A 43 -4.09 -6.17 -12.68
N PRO A 44 -4.90 -6.89 -13.47
CA PRO A 44 -5.59 -8.09 -13.02
C PRO A 44 -4.67 -9.14 -12.36
N LEU A 45 -3.46 -9.35 -12.90
CA LEU A 45 -2.48 -10.26 -12.31
C LEU A 45 -1.94 -9.72 -10.97
N THR A 46 -1.77 -8.40 -10.81
CA THR A 46 -1.49 -7.78 -9.51
C THR A 46 -2.58 -8.12 -8.52
N ALA A 47 -3.86 -7.93 -8.89
CA ALA A 47 -4.98 -8.21 -8.00
C ALA A 47 -5.04 -9.70 -7.58
N VAL A 48 -4.70 -10.63 -8.47
CA VAL A 48 -4.59 -12.06 -8.18
C VAL A 48 -3.47 -12.33 -7.16
N LYS A 49 -2.26 -11.82 -7.38
CA LYS A 49 -1.13 -11.99 -6.46
C LYS A 49 -1.45 -11.42 -5.06
N LEU A 50 -2.03 -10.22 -4.99
CA LEU A 50 -2.43 -9.60 -3.72
C LEU A 50 -3.57 -10.35 -3.02
N ARG A 51 -4.57 -10.84 -3.76
CA ARG A 51 -5.66 -11.68 -3.24
C ARG A 51 -5.09 -12.95 -2.60
N ASP A 52 -4.17 -13.62 -3.27
CA ASP A 52 -3.66 -14.90 -2.78
C ASP A 52 -2.72 -14.71 -1.59
N ALA A 53 -1.91 -13.65 -1.58
CA ALA A 53 -1.18 -13.23 -0.39
C ALA A 53 -2.11 -12.90 0.81
N LEU A 54 -3.25 -12.23 0.56
CA LEU A 54 -4.26 -11.96 1.61
C LEU A 54 -4.91 -13.23 2.14
N LYS A 55 -5.13 -14.25 1.30
CA LYS A 55 -5.64 -15.56 1.75
C LYS A 55 -4.61 -16.32 2.60
N ALA A 56 -3.32 -16.16 2.31
CA ALA A 56 -2.24 -16.75 3.08
C ALA A 56 -1.98 -16.01 4.41
N PHE A 57 -2.33 -14.72 4.48
CA PHE A 57 -2.13 -13.88 5.66
C PHE A 57 -2.86 -14.43 6.91
N LYS A 58 -2.17 -14.39 8.05
CA LYS A 58 -2.70 -14.74 9.36
C LYS A 58 -2.42 -13.61 10.36
N PRO A 59 -3.24 -13.44 11.41
CA PRO A 59 -2.89 -12.55 12.51
C PRO A 59 -1.50 -12.90 13.06
N GLY A 60 -0.58 -11.93 13.07
CA GLY A 60 0.81 -12.13 13.45
C GLY A 60 1.80 -12.36 12.29
N SER A 61 1.32 -12.45 11.04
CA SER A 61 2.18 -12.40 9.86
C SER A 61 3.08 -11.15 9.87
N SER A 62 4.24 -11.23 9.23
CA SER A 62 5.23 -10.16 9.20
C SER A 62 4.87 -9.04 8.22
N TYR A 63 5.32 -7.82 8.54
CA TYR A 63 5.27 -6.68 7.63
C TYR A 63 6.08 -6.93 6.35
N PHE A 64 7.17 -7.70 6.46
CA PHE A 64 8.00 -8.04 5.32
C PHE A 64 7.25 -8.87 4.27
N GLY A 65 6.39 -9.80 4.70
CA GLY A 65 5.56 -10.59 3.80
C GLY A 65 4.60 -9.74 2.97
N LEU A 66 4.01 -8.69 3.57
CA LEU A 66 3.16 -7.73 2.86
C LEU A 66 3.97 -6.89 1.84
N LEU A 67 5.18 -6.46 2.21
CA LEU A 67 6.08 -5.75 1.31
C LEU A 67 6.52 -6.63 0.13
N HIS A 68 6.84 -7.89 0.39
CA HIS A 68 7.17 -8.86 -0.65
C HIS A 68 5.98 -9.11 -1.58
N ALA A 69 4.77 -9.25 -1.03
CA ALA A 69 3.55 -9.44 -1.81
C ALA A 69 3.28 -8.30 -2.80
N VAL A 70 3.53 -7.03 -2.42
CA VAL A 70 3.39 -5.91 -3.37
C VAL A 70 4.55 -5.85 -4.36
N CYS A 71 5.77 -6.21 -3.95
CA CYS A 71 6.94 -6.23 -4.82
C CYS A 71 6.90 -7.35 -5.87
N SER A 72 6.11 -8.40 -5.65
CA SER A 72 5.91 -9.46 -6.63
C SER A 72 4.87 -9.14 -7.70
N THR A 73 4.17 -8.00 -7.60
CA THR A 73 3.15 -7.62 -8.58
C THR A 73 3.78 -7.04 -9.85
N PRO A 74 3.19 -7.25 -11.05
CA PRO A 74 3.69 -6.65 -12.29
C PRO A 74 3.66 -5.12 -12.30
N ASP A 75 2.81 -4.50 -11.48
CA ASP A 75 2.77 -3.04 -11.29
C ASP A 75 4.01 -2.50 -10.57
N MET A 76 4.74 -3.33 -9.81
CA MET A 76 6.03 -2.96 -9.23
C MET A 76 7.17 -3.30 -10.19
N MET A 77 7.84 -2.27 -10.71
CA MET A 77 9.11 -2.50 -11.39
C MET A 77 10.16 -2.98 -10.38
N THR A 78 10.65 -4.20 -10.48
CA THR A 78 11.65 -4.74 -9.56
C THR A 78 13.06 -4.21 -9.85
N MET A 79 13.96 -4.33 -8.88
CA MET A 79 15.38 -4.05 -9.07
C MET A 79 16.10 -5.22 -9.74
N TYR A 80 17.05 -4.91 -10.64
CA TYR A 80 17.92 -5.93 -11.20
C TYR A 80 18.85 -6.55 -10.16
N LEU A 81 19.05 -7.87 -10.25
CA LEU A 81 20.06 -8.59 -9.48
C LEU A 81 21.44 -8.43 -10.13
N LYS A 82 22.42 -8.07 -9.31
CA LYS A 82 23.84 -8.13 -9.66
C LYS A 82 24.39 -9.46 -9.16
N ARG A 83 25.52 -9.91 -9.72
CA ARG A 83 26.22 -11.11 -9.21
C ARG A 83 26.55 -11.04 -7.72
N SER A 84 26.84 -9.84 -7.21
CA SER A 84 27.08 -9.60 -5.79
C SER A 84 25.83 -9.71 -4.91
N ASP A 85 24.64 -9.73 -5.50
CA ASP A 85 23.38 -9.70 -4.76
C ASP A 85 22.89 -11.09 -4.37
N TYR A 86 23.08 -12.08 -5.25
CA TYR A 86 22.56 -13.44 -5.08
C TYR A 86 22.81 -14.00 -3.69
N GLN A 87 24.06 -13.97 -3.21
CA GLN A 87 24.43 -14.55 -1.93
C GLN A 87 23.60 -13.99 -0.76
N TRP A 88 23.45 -12.67 -0.67
CA TRP A 88 22.75 -12.07 0.47
C TRP A 88 21.24 -12.13 0.31
N VAL A 89 20.71 -12.10 -0.92
CA VAL A 89 19.26 -12.21 -1.18
C VAL A 89 18.78 -13.64 -0.90
N GLU A 90 19.53 -14.66 -1.30
CA GLU A 90 19.26 -16.06 -0.98
C GLU A 90 19.31 -16.30 0.54
N GLU A 91 20.26 -15.67 1.25
CA GLU A 91 20.31 -15.72 2.70
C GLU A 91 19.05 -15.08 3.33
N VAL A 92 18.57 -13.95 2.79
CA VAL A 92 17.30 -13.35 3.22
C VAL A 92 16.13 -14.29 2.98
N LEU A 93 16.04 -14.94 1.81
CA LEU A 93 14.99 -15.91 1.50
C LEU A 93 14.95 -17.02 2.57
N LEU A 94 16.09 -17.62 2.89
CA LEU A 94 16.18 -18.67 3.91
C LEU A 94 15.81 -18.17 5.31
N GLN A 95 16.25 -16.97 5.69
CA GLN A 95 15.97 -16.41 7.02
C GLN A 95 14.53 -15.93 7.20
N ARG A 96 13.86 -15.58 6.09
CA ARG A 96 12.53 -14.95 6.08
C ARG A 96 11.47 -15.83 5.46
N GLU A 97 11.76 -17.09 5.14
CA GLU A 97 10.82 -17.99 4.45
C GLU A 97 9.45 -18.02 5.12
N GLU A 98 9.42 -18.13 6.45
CA GLU A 98 8.18 -18.15 7.25
C GLU A 98 7.41 -16.81 7.25
N ASP A 99 8.08 -15.70 6.93
CA ASP A 99 7.47 -14.37 6.84
C ASP A 99 6.73 -14.16 5.51
N LEU A 100 7.01 -14.96 4.47
CA LEU A 100 6.54 -14.75 3.10
C LEU A 100 5.09 -15.24 2.91
N LEU A 101 4.30 -14.47 2.16
CA LEU A 101 2.90 -14.78 1.85
C LEU A 101 2.72 -15.40 0.46
N ILE A 102 3.80 -15.47 -0.30
CA ILE A 102 3.89 -16.05 -1.64
C ILE A 102 5.07 -17.01 -1.57
N GLU A 103 4.89 -18.24 -2.02
CA GLU A 103 5.94 -19.25 -1.98
C GLU A 103 6.92 -19.05 -3.14
N PRO A 104 8.21 -19.39 -2.95
CA PRO A 104 9.19 -19.35 -4.03
C PRO A 104 8.82 -20.36 -5.13
N PRO A 105 9.03 -20.02 -6.42
CA PRO A 105 8.77 -20.94 -7.52
C PRO A 105 9.81 -22.07 -7.57
N GLU A 106 9.42 -23.22 -8.12
CA GLU A 106 10.34 -24.36 -8.35
C GLU A 106 11.24 -24.15 -9.57
N ASP A 107 10.78 -23.39 -10.57
CA ASP A 107 11.56 -23.09 -11.78
C ASP A 107 12.68 -22.08 -11.48
N LEU A 108 13.90 -22.42 -11.92
CA LEU A 108 15.08 -21.59 -11.66
C LEU A 108 15.02 -20.21 -12.34
N THR A 109 14.35 -20.09 -13.48
CA THR A 109 14.21 -18.80 -14.18
C THR A 109 13.23 -17.92 -13.45
N GLU A 110 12.13 -18.49 -12.97
CA GLU A 110 11.15 -17.79 -12.12
C GLU A 110 11.77 -17.41 -10.76
N LEU A 111 12.67 -18.23 -10.22
CA LEU A 111 13.37 -17.94 -8.98
C LEU A 111 14.22 -16.67 -9.08
N ASP A 112 14.88 -16.41 -10.20
CA ASP A 112 15.64 -15.16 -10.40
C ASP A 112 14.75 -13.92 -10.33
N PHE A 113 13.53 -13.99 -10.87
CA PHE A 113 12.54 -12.91 -10.72
C PHE A 113 12.11 -12.77 -9.26
N TYR A 114 11.83 -13.88 -8.59
CA TYR A 114 11.45 -13.89 -7.18
C TYR A 114 12.54 -13.29 -6.26
N LEU A 115 13.81 -13.59 -6.51
CA LEU A 115 14.92 -12.96 -5.78
C LEU A 115 15.01 -11.44 -6.07
N ALA A 116 14.67 -10.99 -7.28
CA ALA A 116 14.58 -9.57 -7.60
C ALA A 116 13.42 -8.87 -6.86
N GLU A 117 12.28 -9.55 -6.71
CA GLU A 117 11.14 -9.12 -5.89
C GLU A 117 11.56 -8.97 -4.42
N LEU A 118 12.26 -9.97 -3.86
CA LEU A 118 12.81 -9.92 -2.49
C LEU A 118 13.80 -8.78 -2.29
N LYS A 119 14.76 -8.61 -3.20
CA LYS A 119 15.70 -7.48 -3.15
C LYS A 119 14.94 -6.15 -3.11
N THR A 120 13.86 -6.04 -3.88
CA THR A 120 13.00 -4.85 -3.90
C THR A 120 12.29 -4.66 -2.57
N ALA A 121 11.72 -5.72 -2.00
CA ALA A 121 11.08 -5.71 -0.68
C ALA A 121 12.06 -5.30 0.43
N CYS A 122 13.30 -5.82 0.42
CA CYS A 122 14.34 -5.43 1.38
C CYS A 122 14.63 -3.93 1.37
N SER A 123 14.61 -3.29 0.20
CA SER A 123 14.83 -1.85 0.11
C SER A 123 13.69 -1.03 0.71
N LEU A 124 12.45 -1.48 0.55
CA LEU A 124 11.30 -0.85 1.19
C LEU A 124 11.27 -1.14 2.69
N ASP A 125 11.71 -2.33 3.12
CA ASP A 125 11.82 -2.67 4.55
C ASP A 125 12.86 -1.79 5.24
N ASP A 126 14.08 -1.67 4.68
CA ASP A 126 15.11 -0.77 5.20
C ASP A 126 14.65 0.69 5.25
N TRP A 127 13.88 1.12 4.25
CA TRP A 127 13.27 2.46 4.21
C TRP A 127 12.31 2.67 5.39
N VAL A 128 11.39 1.72 5.66
CA VAL A 128 10.47 1.82 6.80
C VAL A 128 11.12 1.50 8.15
N GLN A 129 12.32 0.94 8.16
CA GLN A 129 13.17 0.77 9.33
C GLN A 129 14.08 1.99 9.57
N GLU A 130 13.87 3.08 8.84
CA GLU A 130 14.57 4.35 8.97
C GLU A 130 16.07 4.28 8.69
N MET A 131 16.50 3.41 7.77
CA MET A 131 17.85 3.48 7.23
C MET A 131 18.10 4.87 6.65
N GLU A 132 19.31 5.41 6.87
CA GLU A 132 19.68 6.71 6.32
C GLU A 132 19.69 6.66 4.79
N GLU A 133 19.21 7.72 4.16
CA GLU A 133 18.90 7.71 2.72
C GLU A 133 20.15 7.44 1.88
N ASP A 134 21.25 8.13 2.15
CA ASP A 134 22.52 7.92 1.45
C ASP A 134 23.07 6.50 1.61
N GLU A 135 22.82 5.85 2.76
CA GLU A 135 23.23 4.47 3.01
C GLU A 135 22.37 3.51 2.20
N LEU A 136 21.05 3.71 2.21
CA LEU A 136 20.08 2.92 1.46
C LEU A 136 20.34 3.00 -0.05
N LEU A 137 20.54 4.20 -0.59
CA LEU A 137 20.85 4.42 -2.01
C LEU A 137 22.13 3.70 -2.43
N LYS A 138 23.17 3.74 -1.58
CA LYS A 138 24.44 3.02 -1.82
C LYS A 138 24.26 1.51 -1.72
N LYS A 139 23.57 1.00 -0.69
CA LYS A 139 23.36 -0.42 -0.43
C LYS A 139 22.68 -1.11 -1.61
N TYR A 140 21.62 -0.51 -2.15
CA TYR A 140 20.86 -1.09 -3.25
C TYR A 140 21.32 -0.62 -4.64
N GLY A 141 22.21 0.37 -4.69
CA GLY A 141 22.74 0.94 -5.93
C GLY A 141 21.67 1.62 -6.77
N MET A 142 20.80 2.40 -6.13
CA MET A 142 19.70 3.13 -6.75
C MET A 142 19.83 4.65 -6.55
N GLY A 143 19.18 5.44 -7.40
CA GLY A 143 19.11 6.90 -7.25
C GLY A 143 17.96 7.36 -6.34
N PRO A 144 17.96 8.63 -5.88
CA PRO A 144 16.85 9.19 -5.09
C PRO A 144 15.50 9.13 -5.82
N GLY A 145 15.50 9.29 -7.14
CA GLY A 145 14.30 9.18 -7.97
C GLY A 145 13.74 7.76 -8.01
N ASP A 146 14.61 6.75 -8.06
CA ASP A 146 14.20 5.35 -8.03
C ASP A 146 13.55 5.02 -6.69
N LEU A 147 14.17 5.42 -5.58
CA LEU A 147 13.61 5.25 -4.24
C LEU A 147 12.23 5.91 -4.13
N ARG A 148 12.11 7.17 -4.60
CA ARG A 148 10.83 7.89 -4.56
C ARG A 148 9.75 7.16 -5.35
N ASN A 149 10.08 6.68 -6.55
CA ASN A 149 9.15 5.90 -7.38
C ASN A 149 8.73 4.60 -6.69
N LYS A 150 9.67 3.86 -6.10
CA LYS A 150 9.39 2.61 -5.36
C LYS A 150 8.48 2.85 -4.15
N VAL A 151 8.71 3.95 -3.43
CA VAL A 151 7.86 4.36 -2.30
C VAL A 151 6.46 4.73 -2.77
N ASP A 152 6.32 5.51 -3.84
CA ASP A 152 5.01 5.91 -4.37
C ASP A 152 4.19 4.73 -4.90
N VAL A 153 4.81 3.86 -5.71
CA VAL A 153 4.16 2.65 -6.23
C VAL A 153 3.86 1.68 -5.08
N GLY A 154 4.81 1.49 -4.16
CA GLY A 154 4.62 0.62 -2.99
C GLY A 154 3.48 1.09 -2.09
N GLU A 155 3.35 2.40 -1.87
CA GLU A 155 2.23 2.97 -1.11
C GLU A 155 0.90 2.72 -1.80
N TRP A 156 0.81 2.94 -3.11
CA TRP A 156 -0.39 2.70 -3.90
C TRP A 156 -0.79 1.21 -3.92
N LEU A 157 0.18 0.30 -4.01
CA LEU A 157 -0.07 -1.13 -3.98
C LEU A 157 -0.48 -1.63 -2.59
N ILE A 158 0.11 -1.11 -1.52
CA ILE A 158 -0.35 -1.41 -0.15
C ILE A 158 -1.75 -0.87 0.09
N TYR A 159 -2.07 0.33 -0.41
CA TYR A 159 -3.43 0.85 -0.40
C TYR A 159 -4.40 -0.10 -1.14
N SER A 160 -4.02 -0.54 -2.34
CA SER A 160 -4.83 -1.46 -3.14
C SER A 160 -5.03 -2.80 -2.41
N MET A 161 -3.97 -3.35 -1.82
CA MET A 161 -4.05 -4.56 -0.99
C MET A 161 -4.95 -4.36 0.22
N ARG A 162 -4.95 -3.18 0.85
CA ARG A 162 -5.88 -2.83 1.95
C ARG A 162 -7.34 -2.81 1.49
N GLU A 163 -7.61 -2.27 0.31
CA GLU A 163 -8.97 -2.26 -0.23
C GLU A 163 -9.46 -3.67 -0.59
N LEU A 164 -8.56 -4.53 -1.11
CA LEU A 164 -8.85 -5.94 -1.37
C LEU A 164 -8.99 -6.77 -0.08
N SER A 165 -8.33 -6.38 1.02
CA SER A 165 -8.43 -7.09 2.31
C SER A 165 -9.86 -7.06 2.85
N ASN A 166 -10.63 -6.00 2.60
CA ASN A 166 -12.05 -5.96 2.93
C ASN A 166 -12.91 -7.03 2.24
N ILE A 167 -12.40 -7.61 1.14
CA ILE A 167 -13.08 -8.66 0.36
C ILE A 167 -12.58 -10.04 0.78
N PHE A 168 -11.27 -10.20 0.95
CA PHE A 168 -10.63 -11.52 1.06
C PHE A 168 -10.13 -11.86 2.47
N ASN A 169 -9.67 -10.88 3.25
CA ASN A 169 -9.17 -11.10 4.60
C ASN A 169 -9.09 -9.80 5.41
N LYS A 170 -10.13 -9.51 6.20
CA LYS A 170 -10.23 -8.25 6.95
C LYS A 170 -9.19 -8.12 8.07
N ASP A 171 -8.60 -9.23 8.52
CA ASP A 171 -7.59 -9.23 9.59
C ASP A 171 -6.31 -8.49 9.18
N ALA A 172 -6.02 -8.40 7.87
CA ALA A 172 -4.87 -7.66 7.35
C ALA A 172 -5.09 -6.13 7.35
N TYR A 173 -6.33 -5.65 7.45
CA TYR A 173 -6.68 -4.23 7.28
C TYR A 173 -5.92 -3.27 8.23
N PRO A 174 -5.80 -3.54 9.55
CA PRO A 174 -5.07 -2.65 10.45
C PRO A 174 -3.59 -2.56 10.10
N MET A 175 -2.98 -3.70 9.80
CA MET A 175 -1.57 -3.82 9.46
C MET A 175 -1.23 -3.09 8.15
N LEU A 176 -2.09 -3.24 7.13
CA LEU A 176 -1.95 -2.52 5.86
C LEU A 176 -2.15 -1.01 6.03
N THR A 177 -3.09 -0.58 6.87
CA THR A 177 -3.32 0.85 7.18
C THR A 177 -2.10 1.48 7.84
N GLU A 178 -1.48 0.77 8.78
CA GLU A 178 -0.21 1.19 9.37
C GLU A 178 0.89 1.27 8.31
N MET A 179 1.05 0.21 7.51
CA MET A 179 2.11 0.11 6.50
C MET A 179 2.03 1.23 5.45
N MET A 180 0.84 1.67 5.04
CA MET A 180 0.69 2.83 4.15
C MET A 180 1.42 4.07 4.68
N THR A 181 1.25 4.36 5.98
CA THR A 181 1.88 5.53 6.61
C THR A 181 3.38 5.31 6.75
N ARG A 182 3.79 4.09 7.12
CA ARG A 182 5.21 3.74 7.28
C ARG A 182 5.97 3.85 5.96
N ILE A 183 5.42 3.35 4.85
CA ILE A 183 6.03 3.48 3.51
C ILE A 183 6.08 4.93 3.09
N ARG A 184 4.97 5.68 3.18
CA ARG A 184 4.92 7.08 2.75
C ARG A 184 6.03 7.94 3.36
N TYR A 185 6.27 7.74 4.67
CA TYR A 185 7.22 8.57 5.41
C TYR A 185 8.58 7.91 5.67
N GLY A 186 8.71 6.60 5.44
CA GLY A 186 9.90 5.81 5.78
C GLY A 186 10.15 5.79 7.27
N VAL A 187 9.17 5.35 8.05
CA VAL A 187 9.25 5.41 9.53
C VAL A 187 8.85 4.12 10.22
N LYS A 188 9.44 3.91 11.40
CA LYS A 188 9.02 2.86 12.34
C LYS A 188 7.65 3.20 12.95
N PRO A 189 6.95 2.20 13.51
CA PRO A 189 5.60 2.36 14.05
C PRO A 189 5.50 3.45 15.15
N GLU A 190 6.55 3.60 15.95
CA GLU A 190 6.60 4.58 17.05
C GLU A 190 6.56 6.06 16.60
N LEU A 191 6.74 6.34 15.30
CA LEU A 191 6.69 7.71 14.77
C LEU A 191 5.37 8.05 14.06
N LEU A 192 4.43 7.12 13.97
CA LEU A 192 3.18 7.27 13.21
C LEU A 192 2.38 8.51 13.63
N ASP A 193 2.32 8.79 14.93
CA ASP A 193 1.59 9.95 15.45
C ASP A 193 2.27 11.28 15.09
N LEU A 194 3.60 11.31 14.99
CA LEU A 194 4.35 12.52 14.71
C LEU A 194 4.32 12.88 13.22
N VAL A 195 4.43 11.90 12.33
CA VAL A 195 4.44 12.14 10.87
C VAL A 195 3.08 12.59 10.32
N ARG A 196 2.00 12.46 11.10
CA ARG A 196 0.69 13.07 10.79
C ARG A 196 0.72 14.60 10.85
N LEU A 197 1.67 15.18 11.60
CA LEU A 197 1.82 16.63 11.69
C LEU A 197 2.43 17.19 10.40
N ARG A 198 1.80 18.21 9.84
CA ARG A 198 2.28 18.84 8.61
C ARG A 198 3.68 19.43 8.83
N GLY A 199 4.58 19.18 7.88
CA GLY A 199 5.97 19.61 7.97
C GLY A 199 6.86 18.66 8.78
N ILE A 200 6.37 17.51 9.24
CA ILE A 200 7.17 16.47 9.88
C ILE A 200 7.36 15.29 8.92
N GLY A 201 8.59 15.11 8.44
CA GLY A 201 9.03 13.88 7.79
C GLY A 201 9.91 13.03 8.72
N ARG A 202 10.45 11.91 8.22
CA ARG A 202 11.29 10.95 8.96
C ARG A 202 12.29 11.60 9.92
N ALA A 203 13.16 12.44 9.39
CA ALA A 203 14.25 13.07 10.15
C ALA A 203 13.76 13.93 11.33
N ARG A 204 12.66 14.68 11.14
CA ARG A 204 12.11 15.54 12.18
C ARG A 204 11.33 14.72 13.21
N ALA A 205 10.56 13.73 12.77
CA ALA A 205 9.84 12.81 13.65
C ALA A 205 10.82 12.07 14.57
N ARG A 206 11.89 11.51 14.00
CA ARG A 206 12.94 10.83 14.77
C ARG A 206 13.64 11.78 15.75
N SER A 207 13.91 13.02 15.35
CA SER A 207 14.50 14.02 16.25
C SER A 207 13.57 14.34 17.43
N LEU A 208 12.29 14.59 17.17
CA LEU A 208 11.29 14.82 18.21
C LEU A 208 11.21 13.64 19.19
N PHE A 209 11.10 12.42 18.67
CA PHE A 209 11.00 11.20 19.46
C PHE A 209 12.21 11.02 20.39
N ASN A 210 13.42 11.22 19.85
CA ASN A 210 14.67 11.11 20.62
C ASN A 210 14.79 12.18 21.72
N HIS A 211 14.09 13.31 21.59
CA HIS A 211 14.07 14.39 22.59
C HIS A 211 12.84 14.34 23.52
N GLY A 212 12.13 13.21 23.53
CA GLY A 212 11.02 12.93 24.44
C GLY A 212 9.67 13.49 24.00
N VAL A 213 9.52 13.83 22.72
CA VAL A 213 8.23 14.19 22.11
C VAL A 213 7.82 13.05 21.19
N ARG A 214 7.01 12.13 21.70
CA ARG A 214 6.64 10.86 21.05
C ARG A 214 5.27 10.91 20.39
N ASP A 215 4.39 11.78 20.85
CA ASP A 215 3.01 11.86 20.41
C ASP A 215 2.49 13.31 20.39
N VAL A 216 1.25 13.47 19.90
CA VAL A 216 0.56 14.76 19.78
C VAL A 216 0.26 15.39 21.15
N GLU A 217 0.09 14.58 22.20
CA GLU A 217 -0.19 15.07 23.54
C GLU A 217 1.06 15.68 24.18
N GLN A 218 2.19 15.00 24.10
CA GLN A 218 3.50 15.50 24.50
C GLN A 218 3.86 16.76 23.70
N MET A 219 3.57 16.77 22.41
CA MET A 219 3.74 17.96 21.55
C MET A 219 2.93 19.16 22.07
N ARG A 220 1.72 18.93 22.59
CA ARG A 220 0.88 19.97 23.21
C ARG A 220 1.42 20.44 24.57
N ASN A 221 2.13 19.60 25.31
CA ASN A 221 2.63 19.97 26.64
C ASN A 221 4.03 20.61 26.62
N VAL A 222 4.84 20.35 25.58
CA VAL A 222 6.20 20.88 25.50
C VAL A 222 6.21 22.37 25.14
N ASP A 223 7.01 23.15 25.86
CA ASP A 223 7.19 24.58 25.60
C ASP A 223 7.78 24.85 24.19
N ILE A 224 7.32 25.93 23.55
CA ILE A 224 7.73 26.29 22.18
C ILE A 224 9.23 26.57 22.05
N ILE A 225 9.85 27.17 23.07
CA ILE A 225 11.29 27.47 23.08
C ILE A 225 12.07 26.16 23.16
N ARG A 226 11.60 25.20 23.95
CA ARG A 226 12.20 23.86 24.00
C ARG A 226 12.08 23.13 22.67
N LEU A 227 10.94 23.23 22.00
CA LEU A 227 10.74 22.61 20.67
C LEU A 227 11.65 23.21 19.61
N ALA A 228 11.80 24.53 19.58
CA ALA A 228 12.66 25.19 18.61
C ALA A 228 14.13 24.80 18.74
N ARG A 229 14.57 24.45 19.97
CA ARG A 229 15.93 23.96 20.25
C ARG A 229 16.19 22.52 19.81
N ILE A 230 15.14 21.75 19.49
CA ILE A 230 15.32 20.38 19.00
C ILE A 230 15.96 20.45 17.60
N PRO A 231 17.01 19.66 17.32
CA PRO A 231 17.65 19.63 16.01
C PRO A 231 16.65 19.45 14.87
N ARG A 232 16.85 20.17 13.75
CA ARG A 232 16.01 20.11 12.54
C ARG A 232 14.58 20.70 12.66
N ILE A 233 14.19 21.23 13.82
CA ILE A 233 12.89 21.89 14.04
C ILE A 233 13.01 23.40 13.83
N GLY A 234 13.69 24.12 14.72
CA GLY A 234 13.77 25.58 14.65
C GLY A 234 12.45 26.31 14.93
N ASP A 235 12.49 27.64 15.01
CA ASP A 235 11.36 28.46 15.51
C ASP A 235 10.10 28.37 14.64
N ALA A 236 10.26 28.45 13.32
CA ALA A 236 9.14 28.46 12.39
C ALA A 236 8.33 27.15 12.45
N ILE A 237 9.03 26.01 12.51
CA ILE A 237 8.39 24.69 12.60
C ILE A 237 7.79 24.51 13.98
N ALA A 238 8.52 24.85 15.05
CA ALA A 238 8.00 24.75 16.42
C ALA A 238 6.67 25.50 16.59
N LYS A 239 6.59 26.73 16.06
CA LYS A 239 5.35 27.52 16.05
C LYS A 239 4.24 26.82 15.26
N ASN A 240 4.54 26.37 14.05
CA ASN A 240 3.56 25.68 13.20
C ASN A 240 3.03 24.39 13.85
N LEU A 241 3.89 23.60 14.49
CA LEU A 241 3.48 22.39 15.23
C LEU A 241 2.58 22.74 16.41
N LYS A 242 2.94 23.79 17.16
CA LYS A 242 2.14 24.24 18.30
C LYS A 242 0.75 24.71 17.88
N ASP A 243 0.68 25.45 16.78
CA ASP A 243 -0.58 25.92 16.22
C ASP A 243 -1.46 24.73 15.77
N GLN A 244 -0.86 23.70 15.16
CA GLN A 244 -1.59 22.49 14.72
C GLN A 244 -2.22 21.72 15.89
N VAL A 245 -1.52 21.57 17.02
CA VAL A 245 -2.01 20.80 18.17
C VAL A 245 -2.94 21.58 19.11
N THR A 246 -2.90 22.91 19.04
CA THR A 246 -3.69 23.83 19.90
C THR A 246 -4.98 24.29 19.21
N THR A 247 -4.95 24.55 17.89
CA THR A 247 -6.10 25.11 17.13
C THR A 247 -7.08 24.03 16.65
N GLY A 248 -6.87 22.77 17.03
CA GLY A 248 -7.95 21.77 17.08
C GLY A 248 -8.44 21.20 15.75
N ARG A 249 -7.55 20.79 14.83
CA ARG A 249 -7.92 19.85 13.76
C ARG A 249 -7.68 18.38 14.14
N LEU A 250 -6.59 18.07 14.84
CA LEU A 250 -6.25 16.71 15.28
C LEU A 250 -6.90 16.27 16.61
N SER A 251 -7.59 17.18 17.31
CA SER A 251 -8.31 16.86 18.56
C SER A 251 -9.64 16.13 18.35
N ARG A 252 -10.15 16.03 17.11
CA ARG A 252 -11.41 15.35 16.78
C ARG A 252 -11.22 13.99 16.10
N GLU A 253 -10.19 13.83 15.26
CA GLU A 253 -10.01 12.59 14.48
C GLU A 253 -9.72 11.33 15.32
N VAL A 254 -9.13 11.47 16.52
CA VAL A 254 -8.87 10.31 17.40
C VAL A 254 -10.16 9.66 17.93
N LYS A 255 -11.31 10.35 17.87
CA LYS A 255 -12.60 9.80 18.31
C LYS A 255 -13.49 9.26 17.19
N ASP A 256 -13.30 9.70 15.94
CA ASP A 256 -14.25 9.40 14.85
C ASP A 256 -13.81 8.26 13.92
N THR A 257 -12.62 7.67 14.08
CA THR A 257 -12.13 6.61 13.16
C THR A 257 -12.49 5.18 13.55
N HIS A 258 -13.38 4.96 14.54
CA HIS A 258 -13.72 3.60 15.00
C HIS A 258 -15.21 3.22 15.01
N ASP A 259 -16.14 4.10 14.67
CA ASP A 259 -17.56 3.72 14.62
C ASP A 259 -18.32 4.51 13.53
N GLU A 260 -18.18 4.12 12.28
CA GLU A 260 -19.31 4.22 11.35
C GLU A 260 -19.52 2.85 10.68
N PRO A 261 -20.57 2.10 11.06
CA PRO A 261 -20.95 0.94 10.29
C PRO A 261 -21.49 1.43 8.94
N VAL A 262 -20.91 0.91 7.86
CA VAL A 262 -21.45 1.05 6.50
C VAL A 262 -22.92 0.65 6.53
N GLN A 263 -23.82 1.60 6.28
CA GLN A 263 -25.24 1.33 6.19
C GLN A 263 -25.49 0.35 5.04
N GLU A 264 -26.02 -0.83 5.37
CA GLU A 264 -26.62 -1.73 4.38
C GLU A 264 -27.73 -0.96 3.64
N VAL A 265 -27.50 -0.71 2.35
CA VAL A 265 -28.55 -0.22 1.46
C VAL A 265 -29.55 -1.36 1.28
N ARG A 266 -30.65 -1.29 2.03
CA ARG A 266 -31.83 -2.13 1.78
C ARG A 266 -32.40 -1.74 0.42
N VAL A 267 -32.38 -2.70 -0.52
CA VAL A 267 -33.06 -2.57 -1.81
C VAL A 267 -34.56 -2.68 -1.56
N ASP A 268 -35.23 -1.53 -1.52
CA ASP A 268 -36.68 -1.45 -1.47
C ASP A 268 -37.23 -1.79 -2.86
N THR A 269 -37.90 -2.92 -2.97
CA THR A 269 -38.60 -3.35 -4.18
C THR A 269 -39.91 -2.58 -4.27
N SER A 270 -39.90 -1.45 -4.97
CA SER A 270 -41.12 -0.75 -5.37
C SER A 270 -41.27 -0.74 -6.88
N LYS A 271 -42.39 -1.33 -7.31
CA LYS A 271 -42.90 -1.36 -8.68
C LYS A 271 -43.11 0.07 -9.19
N GLU A 272 -42.66 0.37 -10.39
CA GLU A 272 -43.30 1.38 -11.23
C GLU A 272 -43.41 0.89 -12.68
N GLU A 273 -44.67 0.83 -13.11
CA GLU A 273 -45.10 0.50 -14.46
C GLU A 273 -44.82 1.67 -15.42
N ALA A 274 -44.35 1.30 -16.62
CA ALA A 274 -44.55 1.92 -17.92
C ALA A 274 -44.86 3.43 -18.01
N LYS A 275 -43.95 4.18 -18.69
CA LYS A 275 -44.31 5.23 -19.67
C LYS A 275 -43.16 5.54 -20.65
N SER A 276 -43.30 4.98 -21.85
CA SER A 276 -43.15 5.63 -23.18
C SER A 276 -42.08 6.73 -23.42
N SER A 277 -41.16 6.39 -24.33
CA SER A 277 -40.74 7.17 -25.51
C SER A 277 -40.01 8.52 -25.32
N LYS A 278 -38.69 8.51 -25.54
CA LYS A 278 -38.03 9.17 -26.71
C LYS A 278 -36.52 8.94 -26.67
N GLN A 279 -36.02 8.35 -27.75
CA GLN A 279 -34.60 8.24 -28.11
C GLN A 279 -33.88 9.59 -27.97
N ARG A 280 -32.73 9.62 -27.28
CA ARG A 280 -31.75 10.70 -27.39
C ARG A 280 -30.53 10.18 -28.14
N SER A 281 -30.13 10.96 -29.15
CA SER A 281 -29.08 10.69 -30.12
C SER A 281 -27.68 10.96 -29.55
N LEU A 282 -26.70 10.23 -30.08
CA LEU A 282 -25.32 10.07 -29.63
C LEU A 282 -24.38 11.21 -30.12
N LEU A 283 -24.77 12.47 -29.95
CA LEU A 283 -23.97 13.63 -30.42
C LEU A 283 -24.01 14.88 -29.50
N ASP A 284 -24.31 14.72 -28.20
CA ASP A 284 -24.17 15.81 -27.21
C ASP A 284 -23.01 15.55 -26.23
N PHE A 285 -21.79 15.46 -26.76
CA PHE A 285 -20.53 15.77 -26.05
C PHE A 285 -19.53 16.41 -27.02
#